data_AF-A0A6L5K0Z6-F1
#
_entry.id   AF-A0A6L5K0Z6-F1
#
_cell.length_a   1.000
_cell.length_b   1.000
_cell.length_c   1.000
_cell.angle_alpha   90.00
_cell.angle_beta   90.00
_cell.angle_gamma   90.00
#
_symmetry.space_group_name_H-M   'P 1'
#
loop_
_entity.id
_entity.type
_entity.pdbx_description
1 polymer ?
#
loop_
_entity_poly.entity_id
_entity_poly.type
_entity_poly.pdbx_seq_one_letter_code
_entity_poly.pdbx_strand_id
1 'polypeptide(L)' 'MKCAKCQYESPKETKFCSNCGTQLIPLKEKDKEQPISNALLN' A
#
# COMPACT_ATOMS: atom_id res chain seq x y z
N MET A 1 -11.33 -4.51 1.68
CA MET A 1 -10.80 -4.26 3.03
C MET A 1 -11.76 -3.35 3.77
N LYS A 2 -12.11 -3.70 5.01
CA LYS A 2 -13.06 -2.92 5.81
C LYS A 2 -12.32 -1.84 6.60
N CYS A 3 -12.75 -0.60 6.50
CA CYS A 3 -12.18 0.51 7.28
C CYS A 3 -12.44 0.29 8.78
N ALA A 4 -11.39 0.31 9.60
CA ALA A 4 -11.51 0.14 11.05
C ALA A 4 -12.28 1.29 11.73
N LYS A 5 -12.27 2.50 11.15
CA LYS A 5 -12.93 3.69 11.73
C LYS A 5 -14.42 3.77 11.40
N CYS A 6 -14.78 3.66 10.12
CA CYS A 6 -16.15 3.88 9.67
C CYS A 6 -16.83 2.64 9.10
N GLN A 7 -16.15 1.48 9.11
CA GLN A 7 -16.67 0.20 8.65
C GLN A 7 -17.03 0.11 7.16
N TYR A 8 -16.74 1.17 6.39
CA TYR A 8 -16.90 1.18 4.95
C TYR A 8 -15.97 0.17 4.26
N GLU A 9 -16.47 -0.50 3.24
CA GLU A 9 -15.71 -1.46 2.45
C GLU A 9 -14.98 -0.75 1.30
N SER A 10 -13.66 -0.87 1.26
CA SER A 10 -12.79 -0.27 0.24
C SER A 10 -11.94 -1.33 -0.47
N PRO A 11 -11.51 -1.11 -1.73
CA PRO A 11 -10.59 -2.01 -2.41
C PRO A 11 -9.26 -2.18 -1.64
N LYS A 12 -8.57 -3.31 -1.79
CA LYS A 12 -7.31 -3.59 -1.04
C LYS A 12 -6.14 -2.69 -1.43
N GLU A 13 -6.21 -2.03 -2.59
CA GLU A 13 -5.15 -1.20 -3.16
C GLU A 13 -5.23 0.27 -2.70
N THR A 14 -6.30 0.67 -1.99
CA THR A 14 -6.49 2.06 -1.57
C THR A 14 -5.68 2.40 -0.32
N LYS A 15 -4.90 3.49 -0.39
CA LYS A 15 -4.12 3.99 0.76
C LYS A 15 -4.97 4.69 1.83
N PHE A 16 -6.15 5.19 1.45
CA PHE A 16 -7.08 5.93 2.33
C PHE A 16 -8.51 5.50 2.07
N CYS A 17 -9.37 5.64 3.08
CA CYS A 17 -10.78 5.31 3.01
C CYS A 17 -11.54 6.38 2.22
N SER A 18 -12.25 5.98 1.16
CA SER A 18 -13.02 6.91 0.32
C SER A 18 -14.20 7.57 1.05
N ASN A 19 -14.65 7.03 2.18
CA ASN A 19 -15.76 7.58 2.95
C ASN A 19 -15.32 8.57 4.04
N CYS A 20 -14.24 8.26 4.77
CA CYS A 20 -13.84 9.04 5.96
C CYS A 20 -12.40 9.54 5.97
N GLY A 21 -11.62 9.27 4.92
CA GLY A 21 -10.23 9.70 4.77
C GLY A 21 -9.21 8.98 5.67
N THR A 22 -9.63 8.03 6.53
CA THR A 22 -8.70 7.27 7.37
C THR A 22 -7.74 6.45 6.52
N GLN A 23 -6.46 6.48 6.86
CA GLN A 23 -5.45 5.68 6.16
C GLN A 23 -5.74 4.18 6.31
N LEU A 24 -5.66 3.47 5.20
CA LEU A 24 -6.03 2.06 5.04
C LEU A 24 -4.82 1.18 4.67
N ILE A 25 -3.60 1.69 4.82
CA ILE A 25 -2.36 1.01 4.39
C ILE A 25 -2.34 -0.47 4.84
N PRO A 26 -2.38 -1.42 3.88
CA PRO A 26 -2.07 -2.81 4.17
C PRO A 26 -0.59 -2.87 4.56
N LEU A 27 -0.31 -3.34 5.76
CA LEU A 27 1.06 -3.64 6.16
C LEU A 27 1.54 -4.83 5.33
N LYS A 28 2.29 -4.53 4.26
CA LYS A 28 3.21 -5.36 3.42
C LYS A 28 2.92 -5.06 1.94
N GLU A 29 3.89 -4.70 1.11
CA GLU A 29 5.20 -5.35 0.96
C GLU A 29 6.33 -4.30 0.82
N LYS A 30 7.28 -4.33 1.75
CA LYS A 30 8.64 -3.81 1.56
C LYS A 30 9.50 -4.79 0.75
N ASP A 31 8.87 -5.58 -0.13
CA ASP A 31 9.50 -6.65 -0.90
C ASP A 31 9.42 -6.37 -2.41
N LYS A 32 9.54 -5.10 -2.79
CA LYS A 32 10.27 -4.73 -4.01
C LYS A 32 11.60 -4.12 -3.59
N GLU A 33 12.53 -4.96 -3.11
CA GLU A 33 13.92 -4.74 -3.50
C GLU A 33 13.90 -4.87 -5.02
N GLN A 34 14.01 -3.74 -5.71
CA GLN A 34 14.13 -3.72 -7.17
C GLN A 34 15.30 -4.64 -7.54
N PRO A 35 15.16 -5.47 -8.59
CA PRO A 35 16.23 -6.36 -9.01
C PRO A 35 17.52 -5.54 -9.24
N ILE A 36 18.55 -5.95 -8.51
CA ILE A 36 19.96 -5.64 -8.66
C ILE A 36 20.28 -5.48 -10.15
N SER A 37 20.30 -4.25 -10.63
CA SER A 37 20.81 -3.96 -11.97
C SER A 37 21.42 -2.58 -11.94
N ASN A 38 22.74 -2.56 -11.73
CA ASN A 38 23.65 -1.76 -12.52
C ASN A 38 24.96 -2.52 -12.58
N ALA A 39 25.03 -3.38 -13.61
CA ALA A 39 26.29 -3.67 -14.25
C ALA A 39 26.88 -2.35 -14.79
N LEU A 40 28.20 -2.22 -14.65
CA LEU A 40 29.07 -1.20 -15.25
C LEU A 40 28.99 0.22 -14.65
N LEU A 41 30.05 0.60 -13.94
CA LEU A 41 30.96 1.64 -14.45
C LEU A 41 32.31 1.61 -13.69
N ASN A 42 33.33 1.15 -14.44
CA ASN A 42 34.79 1.33 -14.35
C ASN A 42 35.56 0.69 -13.19
#